data_AF-A0A2V5UIJ8-F1
#
_entry.id   AF-A0A2V5UIJ8-F1
#
_cell.length_a   1.000
_cell.length_b   1.000
_cell.length_c   1.000
_cell.angle_alpha   90.00
_cell.angle_beta   90.00
_cell.angle_gamma   90.00
#
_symmetry.space_group_name_H-M   'P 1'
#
loop_
_entity.id
_entity.type
_entity.pdbx_description
1 polymer ?
#
loop_
_entity_poly.entity_id
_entity_poly.type
_entity_poly.pdbx_seq_one_letter_code
_entity_poly.pdbx_strand_id
1 'polypeptide(L)'
;MKRFMLAFVAAYIFIFAWGWLLNGVFLKDVYAQTPNLWRPQSEMMSLFHWIIIGQALIVFAFVMIYASGFAGGGVLAGIRLGVLLEIAAVGMRLGFYAVQPFPGKLVFYGSVSGLIEMIIVGAIVGAIYKPATMQTA
;
A
#
# COMPACT_ATOMS: atom_id res chain seq x y z
N MET A 1 20.70 -4.18 -7.32
CA MET A 1 20.38 -2.74 -7.27
C MET A 1 19.47 -2.23 -8.39
N LYS A 2 19.83 -2.34 -9.69
CA LYS A 2 18.97 -1.80 -10.78
C LYS A 2 17.51 -2.33 -10.77
N ARG A 3 17.33 -3.65 -10.62
CA ARG A 3 15.98 -4.27 -10.54
C ARG A 3 15.21 -3.89 -9.28
N PHE A 4 15.92 -3.69 -8.16
CA PHE A 4 15.32 -3.22 -6.90
C PHE A 4 14.76 -1.82 -7.07
N MET A 5 15.57 -0.89 -7.59
CA MET A 5 15.12 0.49 -7.82
C MET A 5 13.97 0.56 -8.81
N LEU A 6 14.01 -0.25 -9.88
CA LEU A 6 12.91 -0.30 -10.85
C LEU A 6 11.61 -0.82 -10.22
N ALA A 7 11.67 -1.89 -9.41
CA ALA A 7 10.51 -2.44 -8.70
C ALA A 7 9.94 -1.41 -7.71
N PHE A 8 10.81 -0.76 -6.94
CA PHE A 8 10.44 0.29 -6.00
C PHE A 8 9.73 1.46 -6.70
N VAL A 9 10.34 2.03 -7.74
CA VAL A 9 9.77 3.19 -8.45
C VAL A 9 8.44 2.82 -9.11
N ALA A 10 8.34 1.67 -9.76
CA ALA A 10 7.11 1.22 -10.41
C ALA A 10 5.97 1.02 -9.41
N ALA A 11 6.25 0.32 -8.29
CA ALA A 11 5.26 0.12 -7.23
C ALA A 11 4.89 1.42 -6.52
N TYR A 12 5.84 2.33 -6.33
CA TYR A 12 5.60 3.63 -5.72
C TYR A 12 4.74 4.55 -6.59
N ILE A 13 4.98 4.59 -7.90
CA ILE A 13 4.12 5.34 -8.82
C ILE A 13 2.69 4.78 -8.78
N PHE A 14 2.56 3.45 -8.77
CA PHE A 14 1.26 2.80 -8.68
C PHE A 14 0.53 3.13 -7.37
N ILE A 15 1.16 2.95 -6.21
CA ILE A 15 0.52 3.21 -4.90
C ILE A 15 0.11 4.68 -4.76
N PHE A 16 0.92 5.60 -5.30
CA PHE A 16 0.60 7.02 -5.27
C PHE A 16 -0.63 7.33 -6.14
N ALA A 17 -0.66 6.81 -7.37
CA ALA A 17 -1.80 6.98 -8.28
C ALA A 17 -3.08 6.32 -7.74
N TRP A 18 -2.97 5.12 -7.18
CA TRP A 18 -4.08 4.41 -6.55
C TRP A 18 -4.59 5.17 -5.32
N GLY A 19 -3.69 5.65 -4.47
CA GLY A 19 -4.02 6.46 -3.30
C GLY A 19 -4.79 7.73 -3.68
N TRP A 20 -4.38 8.44 -4.74
CA TRP A 20 -5.13 9.57 -5.26
C TRP A 20 -6.51 9.17 -5.80
N LEU A 21 -6.59 8.10 -6.58
CA LEU A 21 -7.85 7.63 -7.17
C LEU A 21 -8.85 7.22 -6.07
N LEU A 22 -8.40 6.43 -5.10
CA LEU A 22 -9.24 5.97 -4.01
C LEU A 22 -9.71 7.13 -3.12
N ASN A 23 -8.76 7.95 -2.63
CA ASN A 23 -9.08 8.95 -1.62
C ASN A 23 -9.66 10.24 -2.22
N GLY A 24 -9.17 10.66 -3.38
CA GLY A 24 -9.58 11.89 -4.05
C GLY A 24 -10.83 11.73 -4.91
N VAL A 25 -11.11 10.52 -5.41
CA VAL A 25 -12.26 10.26 -6.30
C VAL A 25 -13.31 9.39 -5.62
N PHE A 26 -12.98 8.14 -5.26
CA PHE A 26 -14.01 7.18 -4.80
C PHE A 26 -14.51 7.44 -3.37
N LEU A 27 -13.64 7.83 -2.45
CA LEU A 27 -14.00 8.03 -1.04
C LEU A 27 -14.32 9.49 -0.69
N LYS A 28 -14.25 10.40 -1.66
CA LYS A 28 -14.45 11.84 -1.43
C LYS A 28 -15.78 12.13 -0.72
N ASP A 29 -16.87 11.52 -1.16
CA ASP A 29 -18.20 11.72 -0.57
C ASP A 29 -18.33 11.08 0.81
N VAL A 30 -17.57 10.02 1.08
CA VAL A 30 -17.53 9.38 2.41
C VAL A 30 -16.74 10.26 3.39
N TYR A 31 -15.66 10.90 2.93
CA TYR A 31 -14.90 11.86 3.72
C TYR A 31 -15.73 13.12 4.04
N ALA A 32 -16.52 13.60 3.08
CA ALA A 32 -17.43 14.74 3.28
C ALA A 32 -18.50 14.49 4.37
N GLN A 33 -18.85 13.22 4.65
CA GLN A 33 -19.76 12.85 5.73
C GLN A 33 -19.12 12.93 7.13
N THR A 34 -17.79 13.09 7.20
CA THR A 34 -17.05 13.07 8.47
C THR A 34 -16.05 14.22 8.61
N PRO A 35 -16.47 15.48 8.39
CA PRO A 35 -15.56 16.62 8.35
C PRO A 35 -14.78 16.81 9.66
N ASN A 36 -15.39 16.46 10.79
CA ASN A 36 -14.78 16.63 12.12
C ASN A 36 -13.63 15.64 12.41
N LEU A 37 -13.46 14.58 11.61
CA LEU A 37 -12.36 13.62 11.77
C LEU A 37 -11.07 14.08 11.11
N TRP A 38 -11.18 14.91 10.07
CA TRP A 38 -10.06 15.24 9.19
C TRP A 38 -9.49 16.61 9.53
N ARG A 39 -8.18 16.75 9.32
CA ARG A 39 -7.55 18.07 9.34
C ARG A 39 -8.20 18.97 8.28
N PRO A 40 -8.28 20.29 8.50
CA PRO A 40 -8.63 21.25 7.46
C PRO A 40 -7.76 21.03 6.22
N GLN A 41 -8.35 21.22 5.03
CA GLN A 41 -7.68 20.91 3.76
C GLN A 41 -6.34 21.64 3.61
N SER A 42 -6.25 22.91 4.02
CA SER A 42 -5.01 23.69 3.97
C SER A 42 -3.89 23.07 4.82
N GLU A 43 -4.21 22.60 6.02
CA GLU A 43 -3.26 21.92 6.91
C GLU A 43 -2.89 20.53 6.39
N MET A 44 -3.85 19.79 5.83
CA MET A 44 -3.58 18.50 5.20
C MET A 44 -2.59 18.63 4.04
N MET A 45 -2.74 19.68 3.21
CA MET A 45 -1.85 19.94 2.09
C MET A 45 -0.44 20.36 2.54
N SER A 46 -0.31 21.12 3.64
CA SER A 46 1.03 21.45 4.19
C SER A 46 1.75 20.21 4.74
N LEU A 47 1.00 19.23 5.22
CA LEU A 47 1.50 17.96 5.75
C LEU A 47 1.56 16.81 4.72
N PHE A 48 1.24 17.07 3.45
CA PHE A 48 1.13 16.04 2.40
C PHE A 48 2.45 15.25 2.20
N HIS A 49 3.59 15.86 2.51
CA HIS A 49 4.89 15.20 2.49
C HIS A 49 4.97 13.95 3.39
N TRP A 50 4.20 13.89 4.49
CA TRP A 50 4.12 12.70 5.33
C TRP A 50 3.45 11.51 4.63
N ILE A 51 2.48 11.77 3.74
CA ILE A 51 1.84 10.72 2.94
C ILE A 51 2.84 10.16 1.93
N ILE A 52 3.56 11.05 1.24
CA ILE A 52 4.63 10.70 0.28
C ILE A 52 5.69 9.82 0.96
N ILE A 53 6.21 10.27 2.11
CA ILE A 53 7.24 9.53 2.86
C ILE A 53 6.69 8.19 3.35
N GLY A 54 5.48 8.17 3.91
CA GLY A 54 4.84 6.95 4.41
C GLY A 54 4.65 5.90 3.31
N GLN A 55 4.14 6.30 2.14
CA GLN A 55 3.99 5.42 0.99
C GLN A 55 5.35 4.90 0.48
N ALA A 56 6.37 5.75 0.46
CA ALA A 56 7.72 5.35 0.08
C ALA A 56 8.28 4.30 1.05
N LEU A 57 8.09 4.48 2.36
CA LEU A 57 8.54 3.52 3.37
C LEU A 57 7.81 2.17 3.24
N ILE A 58 6.50 2.17 2.99
CA ILE A 58 5.72 0.95 2.77
C ILE A 58 6.26 0.18 1.56
N VAL A 59 6.42 0.85 0.42
CA VAL A 59 6.92 0.21 -0.80
C VAL A 59 8.37 -0.25 -0.64
N PHE A 60 9.21 0.54 0.04
CA PHE A 60 10.58 0.15 0.35
C PHE A 60 10.62 -1.12 1.18
N ALA A 61 9.86 -1.18 2.28
CA ALA A 61 9.75 -2.36 3.13
C ALA A 61 9.22 -3.57 2.35
N PHE A 62 8.20 -3.38 1.50
CA PHE A 62 7.66 -4.43 0.64
C PHE A 62 8.75 -5.03 -0.25
N VAL A 63 9.46 -4.19 -1.01
CA VAL A 63 10.50 -4.65 -1.94
C VAL A 63 11.66 -5.30 -1.17
N MET A 64 12.02 -4.79 0.01
CA MET A 64 13.05 -5.39 0.87
C MET A 64 12.66 -6.78 1.38
N ILE A 65 11.44 -6.96 1.88
CA ILE A 65 10.93 -8.27 2.33
C ILE A 65 10.88 -9.23 1.15
N TYR A 66 10.43 -8.77 -0.02
CA TYR A 66 10.41 -9.61 -1.21
C TYR A 66 11.84 -10.00 -1.66
N ALA A 67 12.76 -9.03 -1.66
CA ALA A 67 14.16 -9.20 -2.06
C ALA A 67 14.97 -10.09 -1.11
N SER A 68 14.54 -10.25 0.16
CA SER A 68 15.20 -11.17 1.10
C SER A 68 14.99 -12.65 0.77
N GLY A 69 14.19 -12.96 -0.27
CA GLY A 69 13.94 -14.33 -0.73
C GLY A 69 12.55 -14.86 -0.38
N PHE A 70 11.59 -13.97 -0.10
CA PHE A 70 10.23 -14.37 0.29
C PHE A 70 9.60 -15.36 -0.71
N ALA A 71 9.24 -16.53 -0.20
CA ALA A 71 8.49 -17.58 -0.89
C ALA A 71 9.03 -17.97 -2.29
N GLY A 72 10.37 -17.91 -2.49
CA GLY A 72 11.03 -18.32 -3.73
C GLY A 72 10.87 -17.34 -4.91
N GLY A 73 10.23 -16.19 -4.70
CA GLY A 73 10.03 -15.16 -5.72
C GLY A 73 8.96 -15.49 -6.78
N GLY A 74 8.97 -14.71 -7.86
CA GLY A 74 7.91 -14.66 -8.86
C GLY A 74 6.68 -13.84 -8.44
N VAL A 75 5.79 -13.61 -9.42
CA VAL A 75 4.57 -12.81 -9.27
C VAL A 75 3.68 -13.34 -8.14
N LEU A 76 3.50 -14.66 -8.03
CA LEU A 76 2.65 -15.26 -7.02
C LEU A 76 3.20 -15.04 -5.59
N ALA A 77 4.52 -15.09 -5.40
CA ALA A 77 5.13 -14.75 -4.11
C ALA A 77 4.90 -13.28 -3.75
N GLY A 78 4.97 -12.39 -4.74
CA GLY A 78 4.69 -10.96 -4.55
C GLY A 78 3.24 -10.73 -4.14
N ILE A 79 2.28 -11.36 -4.84
CA ILE A 79 0.86 -11.30 -4.49
C ILE A 79 0.62 -11.84 -3.06
N ARG A 80 1.22 -12.97 -2.71
CA ARG A 80 1.11 -13.55 -1.35
C ARG A 80 1.61 -12.58 -0.29
N LEU A 81 2.76 -11.93 -0.52
CA LEU A 81 3.28 -10.91 0.39
C LEU A 81 2.29 -9.75 0.54
N GLY A 82 1.75 -9.26 -0.58
CA GLY A 82 0.75 -8.18 -0.56
C GLY A 82 -0.51 -8.53 0.24
N VAL A 83 -1.06 -9.73 0.05
CA VAL A 83 -2.21 -10.19 0.82
C VAL A 83 -1.89 -10.25 2.31
N LEU A 84 -0.73 -10.77 2.71
CA LEU A 84 -0.33 -10.85 4.12
C LEU A 84 -0.17 -9.46 4.76
N LEU A 85 0.47 -8.53 4.05
CA LEU A 85 0.64 -7.16 4.54
C LEU A 85 -0.69 -6.42 4.64
N GLU A 86 -1.61 -6.65 3.70
CA GLU A 86 -2.94 -6.05 3.80
C GLU A 86 -3.75 -6.65 4.94
N ILE A 87 -3.68 -7.97 5.21
CA ILE A 87 -4.32 -8.56 6.39
C ILE A 87 -3.84 -7.88 7.67
N ALA A 88 -2.54 -7.62 7.79
CA ALA A 88 -1.98 -6.86 8.92
C ALA A 88 -2.53 -5.42 8.96
N ALA A 89 -2.62 -4.75 7.81
CA ALA A 89 -3.18 -3.40 7.71
C ALA A 89 -4.67 -3.34 8.09
N VAL A 90 -5.47 -4.33 7.70
CA VAL A 90 -6.88 -4.46 8.12
C VAL A 90 -6.96 -4.58 9.64
N GLY A 91 -6.12 -5.40 10.26
CA GLY A 91 -6.03 -5.50 11.72
C GLY A 91 -5.77 -4.15 12.39
N MET A 92 -4.83 -3.36 11.86
CA MET A 92 -4.56 -2.01 12.36
C MET A 92 -5.75 -1.06 12.17
N ARG A 93 -6.44 -1.11 11.02
CA ARG A 93 -7.63 -0.28 10.76
C ARG A 93 -8.78 -0.61 11.71
N LEU A 94 -8.96 -1.87 12.09
CA LEU A 94 -9.95 -2.27 13.09
C LEU A 94 -9.64 -1.67 14.47
N GLY A 95 -8.35 -1.61 14.85
CA GLY A 95 -7.91 -0.91 16.05
C GLY A 95 -8.28 0.57 16.03
N PHE A 96 -8.04 1.27 14.91
CA PHE A 96 -8.46 2.65 14.73
C PHE A 96 -9.97 2.83 14.78
N TYR A 97 -10.74 1.93 14.15
CA TYR A 97 -12.20 1.95 14.21
C TYR A 97 -12.75 1.78 15.64
N ALA A 98 -12.08 1.00 16.48
CA ALA A 98 -12.49 0.79 17.86
C ALA A 98 -12.28 2.04 18.74
N VAL A 99 -11.23 2.82 18.46
CA VAL A 99 -10.83 3.97 19.31
C VAL A 99 -11.15 5.33 18.71
N GLN A 100 -11.53 5.39 17.42
CA GLN A 100 -11.90 6.61 16.70
C GLN A 100 -13.24 6.41 16.00
N PRO A 101 -14.08 7.46 15.89
CA PRO A 101 -15.42 7.34 15.31
C PRO A 101 -15.38 7.31 13.77
N PHE A 102 -14.57 6.42 13.19
CA PHE A 102 -14.52 6.20 11.76
C PHE A 102 -15.81 5.54 11.25
N PRO A 103 -16.38 5.99 10.12
CA PRO A 103 -17.45 5.27 9.45
C PRO A 103 -17.04 3.84 9.11
N GLY A 104 -17.87 2.85 9.43
CA GLY A 104 -17.62 1.45 9.04
C GLY A 104 -17.43 1.28 7.52
N LYS A 105 -18.05 2.16 6.71
CA LYS A 105 -17.82 2.21 5.26
C LYS A 105 -16.37 2.50 4.88
N LEU A 106 -15.67 3.38 5.60
CA LEU A 106 -14.25 3.66 5.33
C LEU A 106 -13.37 2.46 5.66
N VAL A 107 -13.68 1.75 6.75
CA VAL A 107 -12.96 0.52 7.11
C VAL A 107 -13.16 -0.53 6.03
N PHE A 108 -14.41 -0.74 5.60
CA PHE A 108 -14.74 -1.73 4.57
C PHE A 108 -14.12 -1.40 3.21
N TYR A 109 -14.39 -0.20 2.67
CA TYR A 109 -13.85 0.20 1.37
C TYR A 109 -12.33 0.34 1.39
N GLY A 110 -11.76 0.86 2.48
CA GLY A 110 -10.32 0.95 2.66
C GLY A 110 -9.64 -0.43 2.67
N SER A 111 -10.27 -1.43 3.29
CA SER A 111 -9.73 -2.80 3.35
C SER A 111 -9.85 -3.54 2.01
N VAL A 112 -11.00 -3.43 1.34
CA VAL A 112 -11.18 -4.07 0.01
C VAL A 112 -10.26 -3.41 -1.02
N SER A 113 -10.16 -2.09 -1.01
CA SER A 113 -9.29 -1.35 -1.91
C SER A 113 -7.80 -1.59 -1.61
N GLY A 114 -7.42 -1.63 -0.33
CA GLY A 114 -6.05 -1.96 0.08
C GLY A 114 -5.65 -3.37 -0.35
N LEU A 115 -6.59 -4.33 -0.34
CA LEU A 115 -6.32 -5.68 -0.88
C LEU A 115 -6.02 -5.66 -2.36
N ILE A 116 -6.81 -4.93 -3.15
CA ILE A 116 -6.56 -4.76 -4.59
C ILE A 116 -5.21 -4.07 -4.82
N GLU A 117 -4.94 -2.99 -4.07
CA GLU A 117 -3.69 -2.23 -4.13
C GLU A 117 -2.48 -3.14 -3.88
N MET A 118 -2.48 -3.88 -2.76
CA MET A 118 -1.36 -4.70 -2.34
C MET A 118 -1.16 -5.93 -3.24
N ILE A 119 -2.23 -6.48 -3.83
CA ILE A 119 -2.13 -7.51 -4.87
C ILE A 119 -1.39 -6.97 -6.09
N ILE A 120 -1.76 -5.78 -6.56
CA ILE A 120 -1.14 -5.17 -7.76
C ILE A 120 0.30 -4.77 -7.47
N VAL A 121 0.58 -4.14 -6.32
CA VAL A 121 1.96 -3.84 -5.86
C VAL A 121 2.78 -5.12 -5.82
N GLY A 122 2.24 -6.19 -5.22
CA GLY A 122 2.90 -7.49 -5.18
C GLY A 122 3.19 -8.07 -6.56
N ALA A 123 2.23 -7.97 -7.48
CA ALA A 123 2.42 -8.42 -8.85
C ALA A 123 3.51 -7.62 -9.60
N ILE A 124 3.52 -6.29 -9.45
CA ILE A 124 4.53 -5.40 -10.03
C ILE A 124 5.93 -5.77 -9.51
N VAL A 125 6.07 -5.86 -8.18
CA VAL A 125 7.36 -6.18 -7.55
C VAL A 125 7.81 -7.59 -7.96
N GLY A 126 6.91 -8.56 -7.95
CA GLY A 126 7.24 -9.95 -8.28
C GLY A 126 7.57 -10.18 -9.76
N ALA A 127 7.01 -9.36 -10.66
CA ALA A 127 7.34 -9.39 -12.09
C ALA A 127 8.71 -8.77 -12.39
N ILE A 128 9.04 -7.66 -11.71
CA ILE A 128 10.27 -6.89 -11.98
C ILE A 128 11.47 -7.49 -11.24
N TYR A 129 11.30 -7.81 -9.96
CA TYR A 129 12.36 -8.35 -9.13
C TYR A 129 12.43 -9.88 -9.34
N LYS A 130 13.24 -10.29 -10.31
CA LYS A 130 13.65 -11.68 -10.45
C LYS A 130 14.87 -11.91 -9.55
N PRO A 131 14.81 -12.82 -8.55
CA PRO A 131 15.99 -13.27 -7.82
C PRO A 131 17.04 -13.68 -8.84
N ALA A 132 18.32 -13.35 -8.62
CA ALA A 132 19.38 -13.96 -9.40
C ALA A 132 19.16 -15.48 -9.29
N THR A 133 19.05 -16.17 -10.42
CA THR A 133 18.94 -17.63 -10.47
C THR A 133 19.92 -18.18 -9.45
N MET A 134 19.40 -18.86 -8.44
CA MET A 134 20.21 -19.71 -7.58
C MET A 134 20.84 -20.69 -8.57
N GLN A 135 22.10 -20.45 -8.94
CA GLN A 135 22.90 -21.44 -9.66
C GLN A 135 22.90 -22.63 -8.70
N THR A 136 22.07 -23.62 -9.01
CA THR A 136 22.20 -24.95 -8.46
C THR A 136 23.58 -25.42 -8.89
N ALA A 137 24.52 -25.34 -7.95
CA ALA A 137 25.77 -26.08 -8.00
C ALA A 137 25.48 -27.58 -7.82
#